data_AF-A0YR12-F1
#
_entry.id   AF-A0YR12-F1
#
_cell.length_a   1.000
_cell.length_b   1.000
_cell.length_c   1.000
_cell.angle_alpha   90.00
_cell.angle_beta   90.00
_cell.angle_gamma   90.00
#
_symmetry.space_group_name_H-M   'P 1'
#
loop_
_entity.id
_entity.type
_entity.pdbx_description
1 polymer ?
#
loop_
_entity_poly.entity_id
_entity_poly.type
_entity_poly.pdbx_seq_one_letter_code
_entity_poly.pdbx_strand_id
1 'polypeptide(L)'
;MWRDEFQAWLLARDSASLIELFHNMQYEGHPGLWHLCLYGLSRITHNPLIMQIFHLSVSVIIVSLIVKFSPFSPLHKFLLSFGYYFFYEYTIISRNYNLGILFIFLFCIIYLKNKVKPILIATVLALMANANVFAFILSFAFALTLIDNFYSQIKANKFNKQKFLTSLLILFSGWGLSLLQIIRLSISQEQVIRPIKSSAKPIQSSVSFFQEIKLAGSTFTDIWRSYVPIPFHLNNEFWNSNILIDNSMNTPTIADISLNTMIAALASLAILLISIKLLCQNRLILTIYLLGTASILTFNYLIFRGEMRHQGHLFILFIACLWILKKLLLNKYKFTYKQQFINQFITVILSIHLLAGVHAYSVDLLYPFSVGRETAQYIQENDLDHLIIVGQKDTQAAVISGYLGQQIYYPERGEFGSFWTVQTKMKDIKMIAGLIRDHPNDTLLVLTYKLKSDSVFPPDINITELKHFVKPTIETYESSFYIYIAREIEPNLDNQNSDQ
;
A
#
# COMPACT_ATOMS: atom_id res chain seq x y z
N MET A 1 -3.17 13.76 -5.02
CA MET A 1 -2.37 12.89 -4.14
C MET A 1 -2.95 12.88 -2.74
N TRP A 2 -2.90 11.74 -2.08
CA TRP A 2 -3.36 11.50 -0.70
C TRP A 2 -2.16 11.22 0.21
N ARG A 3 -2.40 11.03 1.52
CA ARG A 3 -1.33 10.95 2.52
C ARG A 3 -0.19 10.02 2.13
N ASP A 4 -0.51 8.80 1.71
CA ASP A 4 0.45 7.71 1.49
C ASP A 4 1.40 8.00 0.32
N GLU A 5 0.96 8.77 -0.67
CA GLU A 5 1.82 9.26 -1.76
C GLU A 5 2.74 10.37 -1.25
N PHE A 6 2.20 11.30 -0.45
CA PHE A 6 2.97 12.38 0.13
C PHE A 6 4.01 11.88 1.14
N GLN A 7 3.71 10.89 1.96
CA GLN A 7 4.69 10.30 2.88
C GLN A 7 5.96 9.86 2.17
N ALA A 8 5.80 9.05 1.13
CA ALA A 8 6.93 8.55 0.37
C ALA A 8 7.72 9.68 -0.29
N TRP A 9 7.01 10.69 -0.83
CA TRP A 9 7.63 11.87 -1.43
C TRP A 9 8.37 12.73 -0.40
N LEU A 10 7.76 13.04 0.73
CA LEU A 10 8.29 13.94 1.75
C LEU A 10 9.47 13.31 2.48
N LEU A 11 9.42 12.01 2.80
CA LEU A 11 10.59 11.26 3.29
C LEU A 11 11.78 11.40 2.34
N ALA A 12 11.54 11.27 1.03
CA ALA A 12 12.58 11.36 0.01
C ALA A 12 13.07 12.78 -0.27
N ARG A 13 12.19 13.78 -0.22
CA ARG A 13 12.48 15.20 -0.46
C ARG A 13 13.24 15.80 0.71
N ASP A 14 12.76 15.57 1.93
CA ASP A 14 13.20 16.30 3.12
C ASP A 14 14.33 15.60 3.88
N SER A 15 14.79 14.44 3.40
CA SER A 15 16.06 13.85 3.85
C SER A 15 17.24 14.52 3.14
N ALA A 16 18.23 15.02 3.88
CA ALA A 16 19.41 15.68 3.32
C ALA A 16 20.41 14.66 2.73
N SER A 17 20.44 13.43 3.26
CA SER A 17 21.34 12.37 2.81
C SER A 17 20.64 11.00 2.69
N LEU A 18 21.27 10.04 2.02
CA LEU A 18 20.79 8.65 1.99
C LEU A 18 20.75 8.02 3.40
N ILE A 19 21.69 8.38 4.27
CA ILE A 19 21.72 7.87 5.66
C ILE A 19 20.47 8.36 6.40
N GLU A 20 20.17 9.65 6.26
CA GLU A 20 18.98 10.26 6.84
C GLU A 20 17.69 9.70 6.24
N LEU A 21 17.66 9.44 4.92
CA LEU A 21 16.53 8.77 4.28
C LEU A 21 16.24 7.41 4.92
N PHE A 22 17.25 6.54 5.03
CA PHE A 22 17.07 5.22 5.64
C PHE A 22 16.82 5.29 7.15
N HIS A 23 17.23 6.37 7.82
CA HIS A 23 16.87 6.64 9.21
C HIS A 23 15.39 7.01 9.33
N ASN A 24 14.92 7.98 8.54
CA ASN A 24 13.52 8.44 8.53
C ASN A 24 12.56 7.32 8.10
N MET A 25 13.00 6.48 7.16
CA MET A 25 12.29 5.28 6.71
C MET A 25 12.18 4.16 7.76
N GLN A 26 12.81 4.26 8.94
CA GLN A 26 12.73 3.19 9.94
C GLN A 26 11.29 2.91 10.42
N TYR A 27 10.40 3.88 10.22
CA TYR A 27 8.97 3.77 10.51
C TYR A 27 8.13 3.29 9.31
N GLU A 28 8.74 3.13 8.14
CA GLU A 28 8.10 2.53 6.97
C GLU A 28 8.14 1.01 7.05
N GLY A 29 7.00 0.35 6.85
CA GLY A 29 6.89 -1.12 6.82
C GLY A 29 7.36 -1.75 5.51
N HIS A 30 8.15 -1.03 4.71
CA HIS A 30 8.46 -1.41 3.33
C HIS A 30 9.96 -1.23 3.00
N PRO A 31 10.53 -2.14 2.20
CA PRO A 31 11.85 -1.94 1.61
C PRO A 31 11.94 -0.64 0.79
N GLY A 32 13.14 -0.06 0.73
CA GLY A 32 13.39 1.31 0.32
C GLY A 32 13.74 1.55 -1.13
N LEU A 33 13.58 0.59 -2.05
CA LEU A 33 13.88 0.84 -3.47
C LEU A 33 13.01 1.96 -4.06
N TRP A 34 11.73 2.01 -3.70
CA TRP A 34 10.83 3.09 -4.12
C TRP A 34 11.32 4.46 -3.62
N HIS A 35 11.62 4.56 -2.33
CA HIS A 35 12.12 5.78 -1.70
C HIS A 35 13.49 6.20 -2.25
N LEU A 36 14.36 5.26 -2.61
CA LEU A 36 15.63 5.53 -3.26
C LEU A 36 15.42 6.18 -4.64
N CYS A 37 14.46 5.69 -5.43
CA CYS A 37 14.08 6.33 -6.69
C CYS A 37 13.55 7.75 -6.45
N LEU A 38 12.64 7.92 -5.49
CA LEU A 38 12.10 9.24 -5.15
C LEU A 38 13.17 10.21 -4.66
N TYR A 39 14.14 9.74 -3.89
CA TYR A 39 15.25 10.56 -3.40
C TYR A 39 16.09 11.11 -4.56
N GLY A 40 16.35 10.29 -5.58
CA GLY A 40 17.01 10.77 -6.80
C GLY A 40 16.18 11.82 -7.54
N LEU A 41 14.86 11.64 -7.64
CA LEU A 41 13.97 12.60 -8.30
C LEU A 41 13.82 13.91 -7.52
N SER A 42 13.83 13.86 -6.19
CA SER A 42 13.73 15.06 -5.35
C SER A 42 14.95 15.96 -5.47
N ARG A 43 16.11 15.44 -5.91
CA ARG A 43 17.29 16.25 -6.26
C ARG A 43 17.13 17.02 -7.58
N ILE A 44 16.13 16.69 -8.40
CA ILE A 44 15.84 17.40 -9.66
C ILE A 44 14.80 18.49 -9.42
N THR A 45 13.75 18.18 -8.67
CA THR A 45 12.67 19.14 -8.35
C THR A 45 11.99 18.79 -7.03
N HIS A 46 11.52 19.82 -6.33
CA HIS A 46 10.72 19.68 -5.11
C HIS A 46 9.23 19.46 -5.42
N ASN A 47 8.82 19.57 -6.69
CA ASN A 47 7.43 19.38 -7.10
C ASN A 47 7.08 17.87 -7.16
N PRO A 48 6.11 17.39 -6.36
CA PRO A 48 5.71 15.98 -6.30
C PRO A 48 5.16 15.42 -7.62
N LEU A 49 4.82 16.26 -8.59
CA LEU A 49 4.37 15.82 -9.91
C LEU A 49 5.42 14.92 -10.61
N ILE A 50 6.72 15.09 -10.32
CA ILE A 50 7.77 14.23 -10.88
C ILE A 50 7.62 12.76 -10.45
N MET A 51 7.12 12.51 -9.24
CA MET A 51 6.83 11.16 -8.75
C MET A 51 5.73 10.51 -9.60
N GLN A 52 4.67 11.25 -9.93
CA GLN A 52 3.57 10.75 -10.76
C GLN A 52 4.05 10.47 -12.20
N ILE A 53 4.88 11.34 -12.78
CA ILE A 53 5.49 11.11 -14.10
C ILE A 53 6.36 9.85 -14.08
N PHE A 54 7.20 9.68 -13.05
CA PHE A 54 8.03 8.50 -12.91
C PHE A 54 7.20 7.23 -12.75
N HIS A 55 6.17 7.28 -11.90
CA HIS A 55 5.24 6.18 -11.70
C HIS A 55 4.55 5.78 -13.01
N LEU A 56 4.00 6.76 -13.75
CA LEU A 56 3.38 6.55 -15.05
C LEU A 56 4.36 5.95 -16.06
N SER A 57 5.61 6.40 -16.07
CA SER A 57 6.66 5.86 -16.95
C SER A 57 6.89 4.37 -16.67
N VAL A 58 6.96 3.98 -15.39
CA VAL A 58 7.05 2.57 -14.98
C VAL A 58 5.80 1.80 -15.43
N SER A 59 4.61 2.37 -15.27
CA SER A 59 3.35 1.77 -15.72
C SER A 59 3.30 1.52 -17.22
N VAL A 60 3.75 2.48 -18.04
CA VAL A 60 3.85 2.31 -19.50
C VAL A 60 4.82 1.19 -19.85
N ILE A 61 5.95 1.08 -19.13
CA ILE A 61 6.88 -0.05 -19.31
C ILE A 61 6.18 -1.37 -19.00
N ILE A 62 5.48 -1.49 -17.87
CA ILE A 62 4.75 -2.70 -17.47
C ILE A 62 3.75 -3.14 -18.55
N VAL A 63 2.89 -2.23 -19.02
CA VAL A 63 1.91 -2.51 -20.08
C VAL A 63 2.61 -2.92 -21.38
N SER A 64 3.68 -2.21 -21.76
CA SER A 64 4.49 -2.56 -22.93
C SER A 64 5.08 -3.97 -22.83
N LEU A 65 5.53 -4.38 -21.64
CA LEU A 65 6.03 -5.73 -21.40
C LEU A 65 4.92 -6.78 -21.54
N ILE A 66 3.72 -6.52 -20.99
CA ILE A 66 2.55 -7.41 -21.15
C ILE A 66 2.21 -7.56 -22.63
N VAL A 67 2.03 -6.46 -23.35
CA VAL A 67 1.57 -6.46 -24.74
C VAL A 67 2.58 -7.19 -25.64
N LYS A 68 3.87 -6.91 -25.45
CA LYS A 68 4.93 -7.43 -26.31
C LYS A 68 5.32 -8.88 -26.01
N PHE A 69 5.39 -9.27 -24.73
CA PHE A 69 6.03 -10.54 -24.35
C PHE A 69 5.09 -11.58 -23.74
N SER A 70 3.90 -11.19 -23.27
CA SER A 70 2.99 -12.17 -22.67
C SER A 70 2.42 -13.13 -23.72
N PRO A 71 2.24 -14.42 -23.38
CA PRO A 71 1.64 -15.43 -24.27
C PRO A 71 0.11 -15.35 -24.30
N PHE A 72 -0.48 -14.29 -23.73
CA PHE A 72 -1.92 -14.11 -23.67
C PHE A 72 -2.50 -13.64 -25.01
N SER A 73 -3.80 -13.86 -25.22
CA SER A 73 -4.48 -13.35 -26.42
C SER A 73 -4.56 -11.82 -26.40
N PRO A 74 -4.76 -11.14 -27.54
CA PRO A 74 -4.97 -9.69 -27.56
C PRO A 74 -6.08 -9.23 -26.60
N LEU A 75 -7.19 -9.98 -26.54
CA LEU A 75 -8.27 -9.72 -25.60
C LEU A 75 -7.80 -9.80 -24.15
N HIS A 76 -7.11 -10.88 -23.77
CA HIS A 76 -6.59 -11.04 -22.40
C HIS A 76 -5.57 -9.95 -22.03
N LYS A 77 -4.73 -9.53 -22.97
CA LYS A 77 -3.78 -8.42 -22.76
C LYS A 77 -4.52 -7.11 -22.48
N PHE A 78 -5.56 -6.82 -23.25
CA PHE A 78 -6.42 -5.66 -23.06
C PHE A 78 -7.12 -5.72 -21.69
N LEU A 79 -7.85 -6.81 -21.40
CA LEU A 79 -8.57 -6.95 -20.13
C LEU A 79 -7.66 -6.91 -18.91
N LEU A 80 -6.45 -7.49 -19.00
CA LEU A 80 -5.46 -7.43 -17.91
C LEU A 80 -4.94 -6.01 -17.69
N SER A 81 -4.63 -5.28 -18.77
CA SER A 81 -4.02 -3.94 -18.68
C SER A 81 -4.99 -2.90 -18.14
N PHE A 82 -6.29 -3.04 -18.45
CA PHE A 82 -7.35 -2.15 -17.98
C PHE A 82 -8.15 -2.73 -16.79
N GLY A 83 -7.67 -3.80 -16.16
CA GLY A 83 -8.31 -4.41 -15.01
C GLY A 83 -8.03 -3.67 -13.70
N TYR A 84 -8.92 -3.77 -12.70
CA TYR A 84 -8.86 -3.07 -11.41
C TYR A 84 -7.47 -2.97 -10.78
N TYR A 85 -6.83 -4.10 -10.49
CA TYR A 85 -5.54 -4.09 -9.83
C TYR A 85 -4.44 -3.45 -10.68
N PHE A 86 -4.31 -3.86 -11.94
CA PHE A 86 -3.27 -3.32 -12.82
C PHE A 86 -3.50 -1.84 -13.08
N PHE A 87 -4.67 -1.47 -13.59
CA PHE A 87 -4.95 -0.13 -14.03
C PHE A 87 -5.09 0.83 -12.84
N TYR A 88 -5.97 0.53 -11.90
CA TYR A 88 -6.29 1.46 -10.82
C TYR A 88 -5.26 1.40 -9.68
N GLU A 89 -5.20 0.28 -8.95
CA GLU A 89 -4.38 0.18 -7.72
C GLU A 89 -2.88 0.33 -7.97
N TYR A 90 -2.38 -0.17 -9.10
CA TYR A 90 -0.94 -0.29 -9.34
C TYR A 90 -0.39 0.63 -10.44
N THR A 91 -1.23 1.36 -11.18
CA THR A 91 -0.74 2.32 -12.20
C THR A 91 -1.26 3.74 -12.04
N ILE A 92 -2.47 3.95 -11.49
CA ILE A 92 -3.00 5.30 -11.24
C ILE A 92 -2.48 5.85 -9.89
N ILE A 93 -2.56 5.06 -8.83
CA ILE A 93 -2.13 5.49 -7.48
C ILE A 93 -0.60 5.33 -7.36
N SER A 94 0.14 6.41 -7.07
CA SER A 94 1.61 6.43 -7.13
C SER A 94 2.25 5.75 -5.92
N ARG A 95 2.33 4.41 -5.94
CA ARG A 95 2.81 3.59 -4.81
C ARG A 95 3.89 2.61 -5.24
N ASN A 96 4.63 2.10 -4.25
CA ASN A 96 5.74 1.16 -4.42
C ASN A 96 5.38 -0.21 -5.06
N TYR A 97 4.09 -0.53 -5.20
CA TYR A 97 3.64 -1.79 -5.79
C TYR A 97 4.01 -1.93 -7.28
N ASN A 98 4.06 -0.82 -8.01
CA ASN A 98 4.36 -0.83 -9.45
C ASN A 98 5.74 -1.45 -9.75
N LEU A 99 6.76 -1.16 -8.94
CA LEU A 99 8.11 -1.72 -9.08
C LEU A 99 8.10 -3.22 -8.85
N GLY A 100 7.35 -3.70 -7.85
CA GLY A 100 7.18 -5.13 -7.61
C GLY A 100 6.62 -5.86 -8.83
N ILE A 101 5.58 -5.29 -9.45
CA ILE A 101 4.94 -5.85 -10.64
C ILE A 101 5.86 -5.81 -11.86
N LEU A 102 6.59 -4.70 -12.04
CA LEU A 102 7.61 -4.59 -13.07
C LEU A 102 8.63 -5.73 -12.96
N PHE A 103 9.16 -5.99 -11.76
CA PHE A 103 10.15 -7.05 -11.57
C PHE A 103 9.56 -8.46 -11.71
N ILE A 104 8.30 -8.69 -11.31
CA ILE A 104 7.61 -9.97 -11.55
C ILE A 104 7.52 -10.26 -13.06
N PHE A 105 7.14 -9.29 -13.88
CA PHE A 105 7.03 -9.50 -15.33
C PHE A 105 8.37 -9.55 -16.04
N LEU A 106 9.35 -8.75 -15.61
CA LEU A 106 10.73 -8.88 -16.08
C LEU A 106 11.26 -10.29 -15.77
N PHE A 107 10.99 -10.81 -14.57
CA PHE A 107 11.33 -12.18 -14.20
C PHE A 107 10.68 -13.19 -15.16
N CYS A 108 9.38 -13.11 -15.43
CA CYS A 108 8.70 -14.01 -16.38
C CYS A 108 9.38 -13.99 -17.75
N ILE A 109 9.71 -12.80 -18.26
CA ILE A 109 10.36 -12.64 -19.58
C ILE A 109 11.76 -13.25 -19.59
N ILE A 110 12.55 -12.99 -18.56
CA ILE A 110 13.95 -13.44 -18.47
C ILE A 110 14.02 -14.95 -18.28
N TYR A 111 13.15 -15.51 -17.42
CA TYR A 111 13.06 -16.94 -17.16
C TYR A 111 12.69 -17.74 -18.42
N LEU A 112 11.80 -17.19 -19.26
CA LEU A 112 11.31 -17.86 -20.46
C LEU A 112 12.25 -17.75 -21.69
N LYS A 113 13.43 -17.13 -21.56
CA LYS A 113 14.42 -17.11 -22.66
C LYS A 113 15.07 -18.48 -22.84
N ASN A 114 15.45 -18.82 -24.08
CA ASN A 114 16.07 -20.10 -24.46
C ASN A 114 17.30 -20.48 -23.60
N LYS A 115 18.05 -19.49 -23.12
CA LYS A 115 19.15 -19.68 -22.18
C LYS A 115 18.86 -18.91 -20.91
N VAL A 116 18.58 -19.65 -19.85
CA VAL A 116 18.39 -19.11 -18.50
C VAL A 116 19.70 -18.45 -18.06
N LYS A 117 19.61 -17.17 -17.67
CA LYS A 117 20.74 -16.40 -17.12
C LYS A 117 20.56 -16.32 -15.60
N PRO A 118 21.14 -17.24 -14.81
CA PRO A 118 20.84 -17.34 -13.38
C PRO A 118 21.26 -16.11 -12.57
N ILE A 119 22.36 -15.44 -12.94
CA ILE A 119 22.78 -14.20 -12.29
C ILE A 119 21.72 -13.11 -12.49
N LEU A 120 21.24 -12.94 -13.73
CA LEU A 120 20.21 -11.95 -14.04
C LEU A 120 18.88 -12.25 -13.33
N ILE A 121 18.49 -13.52 -13.23
CA ILE A 121 17.31 -13.92 -12.44
C ILE A 121 17.51 -13.56 -10.97
N ALA A 122 18.66 -13.90 -10.38
CA ALA A 122 18.97 -13.54 -8.99
C ALA A 122 18.93 -12.02 -8.76
N THR A 123 19.48 -11.23 -9.69
CA THR A 123 19.43 -9.76 -9.63
C THR A 123 17.99 -9.25 -9.66
N VAL A 124 17.14 -9.75 -10.57
CA VAL A 124 15.74 -9.33 -10.64
C VAL A 124 14.98 -9.73 -9.38
N LEU A 125 15.21 -10.93 -8.83
CA LEU A 125 14.60 -11.35 -7.57
C LEU A 125 15.06 -10.51 -6.37
N ALA A 126 16.33 -10.11 -6.34
CA ALA A 126 16.87 -9.21 -5.32
C ALA A 126 16.25 -7.79 -5.41
N LEU A 127 16.07 -7.26 -6.63
CA LEU A 127 15.37 -5.98 -6.85
C LEU A 127 13.89 -6.08 -6.49
N MET A 128 13.22 -7.17 -6.89
CA MET A 128 11.84 -7.46 -6.53
C MET A 128 11.67 -7.50 -5.01
N ALA A 129 12.60 -8.15 -4.31
CA ALA A 129 12.60 -8.21 -2.86
C ALA A 129 12.68 -6.83 -2.19
N ASN A 130 13.39 -5.88 -2.80
CA ASN A 130 13.54 -4.53 -2.25
C ASN A 130 12.45 -3.55 -2.74
N ALA A 131 11.46 -3.98 -3.52
CA ALA A 131 10.38 -3.12 -4.00
C ALA A 131 9.29 -2.88 -2.95
N ASN A 132 8.77 -3.95 -2.34
CA ASN A 132 7.77 -3.91 -1.27
C ASN A 132 7.70 -5.28 -0.57
N VAL A 133 6.99 -5.37 0.56
CA VAL A 133 6.93 -6.59 1.39
C VAL A 133 6.29 -7.80 0.68
N PHE A 134 5.28 -7.60 -0.16
CA PHE A 134 4.65 -8.69 -0.91
C PHE A 134 5.58 -9.20 -2.01
N ALA A 135 6.30 -8.31 -2.69
CA ALA A 135 7.31 -8.67 -3.67
C ALA A 135 8.51 -9.38 -3.02
N PHE A 136 8.90 -9.01 -1.79
CA PHE A 136 9.83 -9.76 -0.93
C PHE A 136 9.35 -11.19 -0.70
N ILE A 137 8.12 -11.39 -0.23
CA ILE A 137 7.55 -12.71 -0.01
C ILE A 137 7.55 -13.55 -1.30
N LEU A 138 7.07 -12.98 -2.41
CA LEU A 138 7.02 -13.68 -3.69
C LEU A 138 8.40 -14.03 -4.24
N SER A 139 9.45 -13.27 -3.89
CA SER A 139 10.82 -13.56 -4.33
C SER A 139 11.33 -14.91 -3.86
N PHE A 140 10.93 -15.37 -2.68
CA PHE A 140 11.24 -16.71 -2.18
C PHE A 140 10.58 -17.80 -3.01
N ALA A 141 9.29 -17.62 -3.35
CA ALA A 141 8.57 -18.56 -4.18
C ALA A 141 9.21 -18.67 -5.57
N PHE A 142 9.50 -17.53 -6.22
CA PHE A 142 10.12 -17.53 -7.54
C PHE A 142 11.59 -17.99 -7.54
N ALA A 143 12.31 -17.92 -6.42
CA ALA A 143 13.66 -18.45 -6.29
C ALA A 143 13.75 -19.98 -6.49
N LEU A 144 12.63 -20.71 -6.35
CA LEU A 144 12.55 -22.14 -6.72
C LEU A 144 12.95 -22.39 -8.18
N THR A 145 12.77 -21.41 -9.07
CA THR A 145 13.23 -21.52 -10.47
C THR A 145 14.74 -21.53 -10.62
N LEU A 146 15.48 -20.86 -9.73
CA LEU A 146 16.94 -20.93 -9.71
C LEU A 146 17.41 -22.31 -9.25
N ILE A 147 16.75 -22.87 -8.22
CA ILE A 147 17.03 -24.22 -7.72
C ILE A 147 16.82 -25.25 -8.84
N ASP A 148 15.67 -25.20 -9.52
CA ASP A 148 15.36 -26.09 -10.65
C ASP A 148 16.38 -25.96 -11.80
N ASN A 149 16.77 -24.73 -12.14
CA ASN A 149 17.77 -24.48 -13.18
C ASN A 149 19.15 -25.08 -12.81
N PHE A 150 19.63 -24.87 -11.58
CA PHE A 150 20.93 -25.42 -11.16
C PHE A 150 20.89 -26.94 -11.00
N TYR A 151 19.79 -27.49 -10.48
CA TYR A 151 19.57 -28.94 -10.43
C TYR A 151 19.63 -29.58 -11.83
N SER A 152 18.97 -28.95 -12.81
CA SER A 152 19.02 -29.38 -14.21
C SER A 152 20.43 -29.30 -14.80
N GLN A 153 21.22 -28.28 -14.46
CA GLN A 153 22.62 -28.16 -14.89
C GLN A 153 23.52 -29.25 -14.27
N ILE A 154 23.31 -29.59 -13.00
CA ILE A 154 24.03 -30.69 -12.34
C ILE A 154 23.74 -32.01 -13.06
N LYS A 155 22.46 -32.32 -13.28
CA LYS A 155 22.06 -33.54 -14.00
C LYS A 155 22.62 -33.62 -15.43
N ALA A 156 22.80 -32.48 -16.08
CA ALA A 156 23.36 -32.38 -17.43
C ALA A 156 24.90 -32.27 -17.47
N ASN A 157 25.61 -32.39 -16.34
CA ASN A 157 27.06 -32.17 -16.21
C ASN A 157 27.53 -30.81 -16.78
N LYS A 158 26.69 -29.77 -16.68
CA LYS A 158 26.96 -28.40 -17.14
C LYS A 158 26.95 -27.39 -15.98
N PHE A 159 27.12 -27.87 -14.75
CA PHE A 159 27.08 -27.04 -13.56
C PHE A 159 28.23 -26.02 -13.56
N ASN A 160 27.90 -24.76 -13.32
CA ASN A 160 28.88 -23.69 -13.18
C ASN A 160 28.86 -23.15 -11.74
N LYS A 161 29.88 -23.56 -10.95
CA LYS A 161 30.01 -23.20 -9.53
C LYS A 161 30.08 -21.69 -9.30
N GLN A 162 30.79 -20.96 -10.17
CA GLN A 162 30.91 -19.50 -10.06
C GLN A 162 29.55 -18.82 -10.22
N LYS A 163 28.79 -19.16 -11.27
CA LYS A 163 27.44 -18.61 -11.49
C LYS A 163 26.49 -18.95 -10.35
N PHE A 164 26.60 -20.16 -9.79
CA PHE A 164 25.84 -20.57 -8.62
C PHE A 164 26.14 -19.69 -7.40
N LEU A 165 27.41 -19.56 -7.01
CA LEU A 165 27.82 -18.75 -5.86
C LEU A 165 27.47 -17.27 -6.04
N THR A 166 27.69 -16.70 -7.24
CA THR A 166 27.31 -15.31 -7.52
C THR A 166 25.80 -15.10 -7.43
N SER A 167 24.99 -16.02 -7.96
CA SER A 167 23.53 -15.94 -7.84
C SER A 167 23.07 -16.02 -6.38
N LEU A 168 23.66 -16.90 -5.57
CA LEU A 168 23.33 -16.98 -4.15
C LEU A 168 23.72 -15.71 -3.39
N LEU A 169 24.92 -15.18 -3.64
CA LEU A 169 25.38 -13.93 -3.02
C LEU A 169 24.39 -12.79 -3.30
N ILE A 170 24.04 -12.58 -4.57
CA ILE A 170 23.10 -11.52 -4.96
C ILE A 170 21.73 -11.72 -4.30
N LEU A 171 21.21 -12.94 -4.32
CA LEU A 171 19.88 -13.25 -3.78
C LEU A 171 19.83 -13.04 -2.26
N PHE A 172 20.77 -13.62 -1.53
CA PHE A 172 20.82 -13.50 -0.07
C PHE A 172 21.17 -12.09 0.39
N SER A 173 22.03 -11.35 -0.32
CA SER A 173 22.26 -9.93 -0.05
C SER A 173 20.98 -9.12 -0.27
N GLY A 174 20.25 -9.35 -1.36
CA GLY A 174 18.97 -8.69 -1.63
C GLY A 174 17.91 -8.97 -0.56
N TRP A 175 17.78 -10.24 -0.14
CA TRP A 175 16.88 -10.63 0.94
C TRP A 175 17.29 -10.08 2.30
N GLY A 176 18.58 -10.16 2.63
CA GLY A 176 19.12 -9.62 3.88
C GLY A 176 18.88 -8.11 3.99
N LEU A 177 19.16 -7.36 2.93
CA LEU A 177 18.89 -5.91 2.89
C LEU A 177 17.40 -5.60 3.07
N SER A 178 16.51 -6.31 2.36
CA SER A 178 15.07 -6.13 2.50
C SER A 178 14.58 -6.47 3.91
N LEU A 179 15.06 -7.58 4.46
CA LEU A 179 14.68 -8.04 5.80
C LEU A 179 15.15 -7.06 6.88
N LEU A 180 16.37 -6.53 6.78
CA LEU A 180 16.88 -5.51 7.70
C LEU A 180 16.02 -4.25 7.70
N GLN A 181 15.51 -3.84 6.54
CA GLN A 181 14.63 -2.68 6.42
C GLN A 181 13.25 -2.95 7.04
N ILE A 182 12.66 -4.13 6.77
CA ILE A 182 11.35 -4.51 7.31
C ILE A 182 11.39 -4.72 8.83
N ILE A 183 12.41 -5.42 9.35
CA ILE A 183 12.52 -5.76 10.79
C ILE A 183 12.79 -4.54 11.66
N ARG A 184 13.44 -3.49 11.14
CA ARG A 184 13.69 -2.25 11.92
C ARG A 184 12.39 -1.68 12.49
N LEU A 185 11.31 -1.69 11.71
CA LEU A 185 9.98 -1.35 12.21
C LEU A 185 9.56 -2.27 13.37
N SER A 186 9.68 -3.58 13.20
CA SER A 186 9.29 -4.58 14.20
C SER A 186 10.09 -4.50 15.51
N ILE A 187 11.35 -4.07 15.48
CA ILE A 187 12.18 -3.88 16.67
C ILE A 187 11.87 -2.53 17.34
N SER A 188 11.57 -1.50 16.55
CA SER A 188 11.25 -0.16 17.05
C SER A 188 9.89 -0.05 17.74
N GLN A 189 8.99 -1.01 17.52
CA GLN A 189 7.71 -1.05 18.20
C GLN A 189 7.62 -2.31 19.08
N GLU A 190 7.32 -2.12 20.37
CA GLU A 190 7.03 -3.21 21.31
C GLU A 190 5.81 -4.08 20.93
N GLN A 191 5.13 -3.86 19.78
CA GLN A 191 3.83 -4.48 19.46
C GLN A 191 3.59 -4.94 18.01
N VAL A 192 4.60 -5.06 17.13
CA VAL A 192 4.34 -5.49 15.72
C VAL A 192 3.94 -6.97 15.59
N ILE A 193 4.37 -7.82 16.53
CA ILE A 193 3.85 -9.19 16.63
C ILE A 193 2.57 -9.09 17.46
N ARG A 194 1.39 -9.20 16.82
CA ARG A 194 0.05 -9.14 17.41
C ARG A 194 0.01 -8.49 18.81
N PRO A 195 -0.55 -7.28 19.01
CA PRO A 195 -0.77 -6.78 20.35
C PRO A 195 -1.66 -7.78 21.10
N ILE A 196 -1.09 -8.51 22.06
CA ILE A 196 -1.87 -9.04 23.17
C ILE A 196 -2.47 -7.79 23.79
N LYS A 197 -3.75 -7.54 23.47
CA LYS A 197 -4.50 -6.32 23.76
C LYS A 197 -3.99 -5.60 25.01
N SER A 198 -3.20 -4.54 24.83
CA SER A 198 -3.00 -3.55 25.88
C SER A 198 -4.22 -2.64 25.91
N SER A 199 -5.27 -3.16 26.53
CA SER A 199 -6.32 -2.37 27.16
C SER A 199 -6.51 -3.04 28.51
N ALA A 200 -6.19 -2.32 29.58
CA ALA A 200 -6.25 -2.79 30.95
C ALA A 200 -7.54 -3.59 31.24
N LYS A 201 -7.43 -4.91 31.16
CA LYS A 201 -8.19 -5.90 31.91
C LYS A 201 -7.22 -7.06 32.20
N PRO A 202 -7.23 -7.62 33.42
CA PRO A 202 -6.28 -8.65 33.80
C PRO A 202 -6.43 -9.86 32.88
N ILE A 203 -5.29 -10.52 32.66
CA ILE A 203 -5.11 -11.79 31.96
C ILE A 203 -6.27 -12.73 32.27
N GLN A 204 -7.13 -12.94 31.27
CA GLN A 204 -8.04 -14.08 31.25
C GLN A 204 -8.10 -14.66 29.84
N SER A 205 -7.76 -15.95 29.80
CA SER A 205 -7.87 -16.96 28.75
C SER A 205 -7.11 -16.78 27.44
N SER A 206 -6.38 -17.83 27.08
CA SER A 206 -5.96 -18.17 25.72
C SER A 206 -7.02 -17.74 24.70
N VAL A 207 -6.59 -17.08 23.63
CA VAL A 207 -7.45 -16.82 22.46
C VAL A 207 -8.16 -18.14 22.14
N SER A 208 -9.49 -18.15 22.17
CA SER A 208 -10.22 -19.40 22.00
C SER A 208 -9.91 -19.95 20.61
N PHE A 209 -9.74 -21.28 20.50
CA PHE A 209 -9.49 -21.94 19.22
C PHE A 209 -10.48 -21.51 18.13
N PHE A 210 -11.73 -21.24 18.50
CA PHE A 210 -12.76 -20.68 17.62
C PHE A 210 -12.43 -19.29 17.06
N GLN A 211 -11.83 -18.39 17.85
CA GLN A 211 -11.39 -17.08 17.37
C GLN A 211 -10.25 -17.20 16.36
N GLU A 212 -9.32 -18.14 16.57
CA GLU A 212 -8.25 -18.42 15.59
C GLU A 212 -8.79 -19.00 14.29
N ILE A 213 -9.76 -19.93 14.36
CA ILE A 213 -10.46 -20.43 13.16
C ILE A 213 -11.16 -19.29 12.42
N LYS A 214 -11.85 -18.40 13.15
CA LYS A 214 -12.57 -17.27 12.55
C LYS A 214 -11.62 -16.31 11.85
N LEU A 215 -10.48 -16.01 12.47
CA LEU A 215 -9.45 -15.16 11.89
C LEU A 215 -8.81 -15.81 10.66
N ALA A 216 -8.44 -17.09 10.74
CA ALA A 216 -7.90 -17.86 9.61
C ALA A 216 -8.91 -17.91 8.45
N GLY A 217 -10.18 -18.19 8.73
CA GLY A 217 -11.26 -18.17 7.74
C GLY A 217 -11.42 -16.79 7.10
N SER A 218 -11.35 -15.71 7.88
CA SER A 218 -11.40 -14.34 7.35
C SER A 218 -10.18 -13.93 6.54
N THR A 219 -9.01 -14.54 6.80
CA THR A 219 -7.80 -14.33 5.98
C THR A 219 -7.89 -15.13 4.69
N PHE A 220 -8.50 -16.32 4.74
CA PHE A 220 -8.70 -17.16 3.57
C PHE A 220 -9.59 -16.49 2.52
N THR A 221 -10.51 -15.59 2.93
CA THR A 221 -11.34 -14.81 2.00
C THR A 221 -10.55 -13.79 1.18
N ASP A 222 -9.27 -13.52 1.50
CA ASP A 222 -8.39 -12.68 0.69
C ASP A 222 -8.16 -13.28 -0.71
N ILE A 223 -8.29 -14.60 -0.87
CA ILE A 223 -8.27 -15.25 -2.19
C ILE A 223 -9.47 -14.78 -3.02
N TRP A 224 -10.68 -14.76 -2.46
CA TRP A 224 -11.85 -14.24 -3.16
C TRP A 224 -11.67 -12.76 -3.53
N ARG A 225 -11.32 -11.93 -2.54
CA ARG A 225 -11.16 -10.48 -2.71
C ARG A 225 -10.14 -10.14 -3.81
N SER A 226 -9.06 -10.90 -3.91
CA SER A 226 -8.01 -10.69 -4.92
C SER A 226 -8.37 -11.13 -6.34
N TYR A 227 -9.31 -12.06 -6.53
CA TYR A 227 -9.69 -12.52 -7.87
C TYR A 227 -11.02 -11.91 -8.36
N VAL A 228 -11.84 -11.40 -7.45
CA VAL A 228 -13.13 -10.78 -7.75
C VAL A 228 -13.19 -9.41 -7.06
N PRO A 229 -12.50 -8.39 -7.61
CA PRO A 229 -12.44 -7.06 -7.01
C PRO A 229 -13.69 -6.22 -7.29
N ILE A 230 -14.87 -6.81 -7.15
CA ILE A 230 -16.14 -6.08 -7.30
C ILE A 230 -16.41 -5.35 -5.99
N PRO A 231 -16.50 -4.00 -6.00
CA PRO A 231 -16.77 -3.26 -4.78
C PRO A 231 -18.21 -3.49 -4.31
N PHE A 232 -18.43 -3.37 -3.00
CA PHE A 232 -19.77 -3.40 -2.43
C PHE A 232 -20.49 -2.06 -2.66
N HIS A 233 -19.77 -0.97 -2.44
CA HIS A 233 -20.27 0.39 -2.67
C HIS A 233 -19.99 0.84 -4.10
N LEU A 234 -20.96 1.47 -4.76
CA LEU A 234 -20.79 2.02 -6.11
C LEU A 234 -20.51 3.53 -6.12
N ASN A 235 -20.47 4.16 -4.94
CA ASN A 235 -20.17 5.58 -4.74
C ASN A 235 -18.68 5.78 -4.37
N ASN A 236 -18.33 6.92 -3.76
CA ASN A 236 -16.98 7.23 -3.31
C ASN A 236 -16.42 6.27 -2.24
N GLU A 237 -17.25 5.49 -1.56
CA GLU A 237 -16.83 4.51 -0.54
C GLU A 237 -16.46 3.14 -1.13
N PHE A 238 -16.38 3.02 -2.46
CA PHE A 238 -16.05 1.76 -3.14
C PHE A 238 -14.69 1.20 -2.72
N TRP A 239 -13.74 2.07 -2.38
CA TRP A 239 -12.35 1.70 -2.26
C TRP A 239 -12.09 0.83 -1.01
N ASN A 240 -11.40 -0.29 -1.22
CA ASN A 240 -11.19 -1.37 -0.26
C ASN A 240 -12.45 -2.22 0.09
N SER A 241 -13.64 -1.84 -0.38
CA SER A 241 -14.86 -2.65 -0.24
C SER A 241 -14.86 -3.88 -1.17
N ASN A 242 -15.62 -4.91 -0.82
CA ASN A 242 -15.85 -6.06 -1.68
C ASN A 242 -17.28 -6.59 -1.56
N ILE A 243 -17.87 -7.02 -2.67
CA ILE A 243 -19.25 -7.50 -2.77
C ILE A 243 -19.64 -8.59 -1.75
N LEU A 244 -18.69 -9.37 -1.21
CA LEU A 244 -18.96 -10.34 -0.14
C LEU A 244 -18.29 -9.97 1.20
N ILE A 245 -17.35 -9.04 1.21
CA ILE A 245 -16.57 -8.70 2.41
C ILE A 245 -16.51 -7.18 2.54
N ASP A 246 -17.39 -6.63 3.36
CA ASP A 246 -17.38 -5.22 3.73
C ASP A 246 -17.86 -5.04 5.18
N ASN A 247 -17.30 -4.05 5.88
CA ASN A 247 -17.60 -3.82 7.30
C ASN A 247 -19.00 -3.25 7.54
N SER A 248 -19.62 -2.62 6.53
CA SER A 248 -20.97 -2.05 6.63
C SER A 248 -22.08 -3.07 6.41
N MET A 249 -21.75 -4.29 5.96
CA MET A 249 -22.73 -5.34 5.69
C MET A 249 -23.37 -5.87 6.97
N ASN A 250 -24.69 -5.73 7.08
CA ASN A 250 -25.48 -6.38 8.12
C ASN A 250 -26.08 -7.69 7.60
N THR A 251 -25.36 -8.80 7.75
CA THR A 251 -25.83 -10.13 7.32
C THR A 251 -26.02 -11.09 8.49
N PRO A 252 -26.94 -12.06 8.38
CA PRO A 252 -27.14 -13.08 9.39
C PRO A 252 -25.82 -13.76 9.75
N THR A 253 -25.60 -13.97 11.05
CA THR A 253 -24.42 -14.67 11.57
C THR A 253 -24.80 -16.08 12.02
N ILE A 254 -24.01 -17.07 11.62
CA ILE A 254 -24.11 -18.45 12.09
C ILE A 254 -22.83 -18.74 12.88
N ALA A 255 -22.96 -19.12 14.16
CA ALA A 255 -21.83 -19.33 15.06
C ALA A 255 -20.86 -18.12 15.10
N ASP A 256 -21.42 -16.90 15.20
CA ASP A 256 -20.73 -15.60 15.12
C ASP A 256 -20.03 -15.29 13.78
N ILE A 257 -20.09 -16.17 12.78
CA ILE A 257 -19.49 -15.93 11.45
C ILE A 257 -20.57 -15.39 10.52
N SER A 258 -20.30 -14.27 9.83
CA SER A 258 -21.25 -13.72 8.86
C SER A 258 -21.44 -14.69 7.69
N LEU A 259 -22.68 -14.83 7.22
CA LEU A 259 -23.00 -15.70 6.08
C LEU A 259 -22.16 -15.34 4.84
N ASN A 260 -21.95 -14.04 4.58
CA ASN A 260 -21.15 -13.61 3.44
C ASN A 260 -19.67 -14.01 3.56
N THR A 261 -19.08 -13.98 4.76
CA THR A 261 -17.72 -14.50 4.99
C THR A 261 -17.64 -15.99 4.69
N MET A 262 -18.66 -16.77 5.05
CA MET A 262 -18.71 -18.21 4.71
C MET A 262 -18.79 -18.43 3.19
N ILE A 263 -19.64 -17.67 2.49
CA ILE A 263 -19.75 -17.73 1.03
C ILE A 263 -18.42 -17.34 0.38
N ALA A 264 -17.78 -16.26 0.84
CA ALA A 264 -16.48 -15.82 0.34
C ALA A 264 -15.37 -16.87 0.60
N ALA A 265 -15.40 -17.56 1.74
CA ALA A 265 -14.45 -18.64 2.03
C ALA A 265 -14.66 -19.86 1.12
N LEU A 266 -15.92 -20.25 0.85
CA LEU A 266 -16.24 -21.32 -0.11
C LEU A 266 -15.83 -20.94 -1.54
N ALA A 267 -16.07 -19.69 -1.94
CA ALA A 267 -15.66 -19.17 -3.23
C ALA A 267 -14.12 -19.10 -3.35
N SER A 268 -13.43 -18.73 -2.27
CA SER A 268 -11.97 -18.78 -2.17
C SER A 268 -11.42 -20.18 -2.37
N LEU A 269 -12.05 -21.18 -1.74
CA LEU A 269 -11.70 -22.59 -1.91
C LEU A 269 -11.92 -23.03 -3.37
N ALA A 270 -13.04 -22.67 -3.98
CA ALA A 270 -13.33 -22.98 -5.38
C ALA A 270 -12.28 -22.38 -6.33
N ILE A 271 -11.93 -21.10 -6.14
CA ILE A 271 -10.87 -20.42 -6.92
C ILE A 271 -9.53 -21.13 -6.73
N LEU A 272 -9.15 -21.46 -5.49
CA LEU A 272 -7.90 -22.15 -5.21
C LEU A 272 -7.85 -23.52 -5.90
N LEU A 273 -8.92 -24.31 -5.83
CA LEU A 273 -9.02 -25.62 -6.48
C LEU A 273 -8.96 -25.50 -8.01
N ILE A 274 -9.60 -24.48 -8.60
CA ILE A 274 -9.52 -24.20 -10.03
C ILE A 274 -8.08 -23.84 -10.40
N SER A 275 -7.44 -22.90 -9.69
CA SER A 275 -6.04 -22.52 -9.91
C SER A 275 -5.09 -23.71 -9.81
N ILE A 276 -5.27 -24.60 -8.83
CA ILE A 276 -4.52 -25.85 -8.71
C ILE A 276 -4.72 -26.73 -9.95
N LYS A 277 -5.98 -26.94 -10.37
CA LYS A 277 -6.30 -27.74 -11.56
C LYS A 277 -5.69 -27.15 -12.84
N LEU A 278 -5.58 -25.82 -12.95
CA LEU A 278 -4.95 -25.17 -14.11
C LEU A 278 -3.42 -25.35 -14.08
N LEU A 279 -2.80 -25.15 -12.92
CA LEU A 279 -1.35 -25.11 -12.77
C LEU A 279 -0.69 -26.48 -12.54
N CYS A 280 -1.45 -27.52 -12.19
CA CYS A 280 -0.93 -28.88 -11.94
C CYS A 280 -0.23 -29.54 -13.14
N GLN A 281 -0.36 -28.94 -14.33
CA GLN A 281 0.35 -29.35 -15.54
C GLN A 281 1.87 -29.19 -15.42
N ASN A 282 2.35 -28.33 -14.51
CA ASN A 282 3.77 -28.19 -14.22
C ASN A 282 3.98 -28.10 -12.70
N ARG A 283 4.66 -29.10 -12.14
CA ARG A 283 4.89 -29.22 -10.69
C ARG A 283 5.60 -28.00 -10.11
N LEU A 284 6.64 -27.49 -10.77
CA LEU A 284 7.38 -26.32 -10.30
C LEU A 284 6.47 -25.09 -10.21
N ILE A 285 5.67 -24.83 -11.25
CA ILE A 285 4.77 -23.67 -11.29
C ILE A 285 3.67 -23.80 -10.22
N LEU A 286 3.10 -24.99 -10.05
CA LEU A 286 2.14 -25.25 -8.99
C LEU A 286 2.76 -25.01 -7.60
N THR A 287 3.98 -25.49 -7.37
CA THR A 287 4.69 -25.26 -6.10
C THR A 287 4.96 -23.78 -5.86
N ILE A 288 5.39 -23.02 -6.87
CA ILE A 288 5.58 -21.56 -6.76
C ILE A 288 4.26 -20.88 -6.38
N TYR A 289 3.16 -21.22 -7.05
CA TYR A 289 1.84 -20.65 -6.77
C TYR A 289 1.35 -20.97 -5.35
N LEU A 290 1.42 -22.24 -4.94
CA LEU A 290 0.98 -22.66 -3.60
C LEU A 290 1.84 -22.07 -2.50
N LEU A 291 3.17 -22.07 -2.68
CA LEU A 291 4.09 -21.48 -1.71
C LEU A 291 3.86 -19.97 -1.60
N GLY A 292 3.79 -19.24 -2.71
CA GLY A 292 3.54 -17.80 -2.69
C GLY A 292 2.17 -17.44 -2.09
N THR A 293 1.13 -18.21 -2.42
CA THR A 293 -0.21 -18.03 -1.85
C THR A 293 -0.19 -18.27 -0.34
N ALA A 294 0.36 -19.40 0.10
CA ALA A 294 0.47 -19.73 1.52
C ALA A 294 1.28 -18.66 2.27
N SER A 295 2.43 -18.22 1.73
CA SER A 295 3.26 -17.21 2.37
C SER A 295 2.57 -15.85 2.52
N ILE A 296 1.83 -15.39 1.50
CA ILE A 296 1.04 -14.14 1.62
C ILE A 296 -0.06 -14.29 2.67
N LEU A 297 -0.81 -15.40 2.66
CA LEU A 297 -1.87 -15.63 3.65
C LEU A 297 -1.31 -15.75 5.08
N THR A 298 -0.17 -16.42 5.26
CA THR A 298 0.53 -16.48 6.55
C THR A 298 0.98 -15.10 7.01
N PHE A 299 1.54 -14.28 6.11
CA PHE A 299 1.90 -12.90 6.42
C PHE A 299 0.67 -12.07 6.84
N ASN A 300 -0.44 -12.21 6.11
CA ASN A 300 -1.67 -11.50 6.42
C ASN A 300 -2.28 -11.90 7.77
N TYR A 301 -2.14 -13.18 8.13
CA TYR A 301 -2.65 -13.74 9.38
C TYR A 301 -1.78 -13.41 10.61
N LEU A 302 -0.45 -13.41 10.44
CA LEU A 302 0.49 -13.24 11.56
C LEU A 302 0.93 -11.79 11.79
N ILE A 303 1.13 -11.03 10.72
CA ILE A 303 1.86 -9.75 10.76
C ILE A 303 0.95 -8.59 10.38
N PHE A 304 0.26 -8.66 9.24
CA PHE A 304 -0.40 -7.47 8.69
C PHE A 304 -1.71 -7.79 7.96
N ARG A 305 -2.84 -7.37 8.54
CA ARG A 305 -4.14 -7.49 7.85
C ARG A 305 -4.27 -6.39 6.81
N GLY A 306 -4.00 -6.73 5.55
CA GLY A 306 -4.03 -5.78 4.45
C GLY A 306 -5.40 -5.58 3.80
N GLU A 307 -5.57 -4.42 3.19
CA GLU A 307 -6.65 -4.08 2.26
C GLU A 307 -6.52 -4.68 0.84
N MET A 308 -7.51 -4.41 -0.02
CA MET A 308 -7.63 -4.94 -1.40
C MET A 308 -6.31 -4.84 -2.19
N ARG A 309 -5.64 -3.69 -2.18
CA ARG A 309 -4.35 -3.44 -2.87
C ARG A 309 -3.23 -4.40 -2.47
N HIS A 310 -3.24 -4.88 -1.23
CA HIS A 310 -2.28 -5.84 -0.70
C HIS A 310 -2.62 -7.25 -1.19
N GLN A 311 -3.90 -7.58 -1.13
CA GLN A 311 -4.45 -8.88 -1.51
C GLN A 311 -4.29 -9.15 -3.01
N GLY A 312 -4.32 -8.10 -3.84
CA GLY A 312 -4.11 -8.20 -5.29
C GLY A 312 -2.82 -8.93 -5.70
N HIS A 313 -1.79 -8.98 -4.84
CA HIS A 313 -0.56 -9.74 -5.10
C HIS A 313 -0.80 -11.25 -5.30
N LEU A 314 -1.85 -11.82 -4.70
CA LEU A 314 -2.28 -13.21 -4.95
C LEU A 314 -2.71 -13.40 -6.41
N PHE A 315 -3.44 -12.44 -6.95
CA PHE A 315 -3.86 -12.44 -8.35
C PHE A 315 -2.68 -12.18 -9.30
N ILE A 316 -1.78 -11.26 -8.96
CA ILE A 316 -0.56 -11.02 -9.75
C ILE A 316 0.31 -12.29 -9.81
N LEU A 317 0.47 -13.00 -8.69
CA LEU A 317 1.16 -14.29 -8.63
C LEU A 317 0.52 -15.31 -9.58
N PHE A 318 -0.81 -15.41 -9.57
CA PHE A 318 -1.54 -16.30 -10.46
C PHE A 318 -1.32 -15.96 -11.95
N ILE A 319 -1.41 -14.67 -12.31
CA ILE A 319 -1.14 -14.20 -13.68
C ILE A 319 0.30 -14.51 -14.10
N ALA A 320 1.29 -14.31 -13.23
CA ALA A 320 2.68 -14.62 -13.50
C ALA A 320 2.90 -16.14 -13.71
N CYS A 321 2.30 -16.99 -12.88
CA CYS A 321 2.34 -18.44 -13.04
C CYS A 321 1.68 -18.89 -14.35
N LEU A 322 0.52 -18.32 -14.70
CA LEU A 322 -0.15 -18.59 -15.98
C LEU A 322 0.67 -18.13 -17.19
N TRP A 323 1.33 -16.97 -17.09
CA TRP A 323 2.23 -16.49 -18.14
C TRP A 323 3.32 -17.53 -18.40
N ILE A 324 4.02 -17.97 -17.35
CA ILE A 324 5.10 -18.96 -17.48
C ILE A 324 4.54 -20.27 -18.04
N LEU A 325 3.44 -20.79 -17.48
CA LEU A 325 2.84 -22.05 -17.91
C LEU A 325 2.43 -22.00 -19.38
N LYS A 326 1.68 -20.98 -19.81
CA LYS A 326 1.16 -20.87 -21.17
C LYS A 326 2.30 -20.79 -22.18
N LYS A 327 3.39 -20.07 -21.88
CA LYS A 327 4.56 -20.03 -22.76
C LYS A 327 5.25 -21.40 -22.86
N LEU A 328 5.41 -22.12 -21.75
CA LEU A 328 6.00 -23.47 -21.76
C LEU A 328 5.14 -24.47 -22.53
N LEU A 329 3.81 -24.36 -22.45
CA LEU A 329 2.88 -25.23 -23.18
C LEU A 329 2.87 -24.94 -24.68
N LEU A 330 2.89 -23.67 -25.09
CA LEU A 330 2.98 -23.27 -26.50
C LEU A 330 4.24 -23.81 -27.19
N ASN A 331 5.33 -23.97 -26.44
CA ASN A 331 6.57 -24.54 -26.98
C ASN A 331 6.54 -26.08 -27.11
N LYS A 332 5.63 -26.79 -26.42
CA LYS A 332 5.61 -28.25 -26.34
C LYS A 332 4.49 -28.94 -27.14
N TYR A 333 3.33 -28.30 -27.36
CA TYR A 333 2.14 -28.98 -27.90
C TYR A 333 1.37 -28.13 -28.94
N LYS A 334 0.72 -28.82 -29.90
CA LYS A 334 -0.41 -28.28 -30.68
C LYS A 334 -1.67 -28.24 -29.78
N PHE A 335 -2.51 -27.23 -29.98
CA PHE A 335 -3.70 -26.84 -29.21
C PHE A 335 -4.52 -28.01 -28.64
N THR A 336 -4.97 -27.93 -27.38
CA THR A 336 -5.75 -28.99 -26.70
C THR A 336 -6.96 -28.42 -25.96
N TYR A 337 -8.04 -29.20 -25.76
CA TYR A 337 -9.27 -28.83 -25.03
C TYR A 337 -9.02 -28.16 -23.65
N LYS A 338 -7.97 -28.56 -22.93
CA LYS A 338 -7.55 -27.94 -21.66
C LYS A 338 -7.21 -26.44 -21.78
N GLN A 339 -6.78 -25.97 -22.96
CA GLN A 339 -6.49 -24.55 -23.21
C GLN A 339 -7.77 -23.71 -23.34
N GLN A 340 -8.88 -24.31 -23.76
CA GLN A 340 -10.18 -23.61 -23.86
C GLN A 340 -10.71 -23.25 -22.47
N PHE A 341 -10.71 -24.18 -21.52
CA PHE A 341 -11.12 -23.92 -20.14
C PHE A 341 -10.25 -22.85 -19.46
N ILE A 342 -8.92 -22.91 -19.64
CA ILE A 342 -8.00 -21.87 -19.16
C ILE A 342 -8.39 -20.49 -19.72
N ASN A 343 -8.60 -20.40 -21.04
CA ASN A 343 -8.92 -19.14 -21.68
C ASN A 343 -10.29 -18.60 -21.21
N GLN A 344 -11.30 -19.46 -21.03
CA GLN A 344 -12.62 -19.06 -20.52
C GLN A 344 -12.54 -18.54 -19.09
N PHE A 345 -11.89 -19.26 -18.19
CA PHE A 345 -11.72 -18.85 -16.79
C PHE A 345 -10.97 -17.52 -16.69
N ILE A 346 -9.86 -17.37 -17.42
CA ILE A 346 -9.11 -16.11 -17.49
C ILE A 346 -9.98 -14.99 -18.06
N THR A 347 -10.73 -15.23 -19.14
CA THR A 347 -11.62 -14.21 -19.71
C THR A 347 -12.65 -13.74 -18.69
N VAL A 348 -13.33 -14.64 -17.98
CA VAL A 348 -14.33 -14.27 -16.97
C VAL A 348 -13.71 -13.41 -15.88
N ILE A 349 -12.59 -13.84 -15.30
CA ILE A 349 -11.93 -13.11 -14.22
C ILE A 349 -11.41 -11.76 -14.70
N LEU A 350 -10.78 -11.70 -15.87
CA LEU A 350 -10.27 -10.43 -16.40
C LEU A 350 -11.40 -9.47 -16.82
N SER A 351 -12.54 -9.98 -17.28
CA SER A 351 -13.72 -9.15 -17.54
C SER A 351 -14.29 -8.54 -16.26
N ILE A 352 -14.33 -9.30 -15.16
CA ILE A 352 -14.69 -8.77 -13.83
C ILE A 352 -13.73 -7.65 -13.44
N HIS A 353 -12.41 -7.87 -13.62
CA HIS A 353 -11.41 -6.85 -13.32
C HIS A 353 -11.58 -5.60 -14.19
N LEU A 354 -11.88 -5.75 -15.49
CA LEU A 354 -12.14 -4.60 -16.36
C LEU A 354 -13.31 -3.77 -15.85
N LEU A 355 -14.43 -4.41 -15.52
CA LEU A 355 -15.62 -3.71 -15.02
C LEU A 355 -15.33 -2.97 -13.71
N ALA A 356 -14.65 -3.62 -12.77
CA ALA A 356 -14.23 -2.99 -11.53
C ALA A 356 -13.22 -1.84 -11.77
N GLY A 357 -12.29 -1.99 -12.70
CA GLY A 357 -11.31 -0.95 -13.05
C GLY A 357 -11.95 0.27 -13.71
N VAL A 358 -12.91 0.05 -14.63
CA VAL A 358 -13.70 1.12 -15.25
C VAL A 358 -14.52 1.86 -14.19
N HIS A 359 -15.18 1.13 -13.27
CA HIS A 359 -15.92 1.73 -12.17
C HIS A 359 -15.01 2.57 -11.27
N ALA A 360 -13.90 2.00 -10.80
CA ALA A 360 -12.94 2.69 -9.93
C ALA A 360 -12.41 3.98 -10.55
N TYR A 361 -11.99 3.92 -11.82
CA TYR A 361 -11.51 5.11 -12.53
C TYR A 361 -12.63 6.14 -12.76
N SER A 362 -13.84 5.70 -13.06
CA SER A 362 -14.98 6.61 -13.22
C SER A 362 -15.32 7.35 -11.92
N VAL A 363 -15.23 6.67 -10.77
CA VAL A 363 -15.41 7.30 -9.46
C VAL A 363 -14.26 8.27 -9.16
N ASP A 364 -13.02 7.92 -9.47
CA ASP A 364 -11.83 8.78 -9.28
C ASP A 364 -11.87 10.06 -10.13
N LEU A 365 -12.53 10.03 -11.29
CA LEU A 365 -12.79 11.24 -12.08
C LEU A 365 -13.84 12.18 -11.45
N LEU A 366 -14.74 11.64 -10.61
CA LEU A 366 -15.86 12.39 -10.02
C LEU A 366 -15.57 12.87 -8.60
N TYR A 367 -14.81 12.11 -7.83
CA TYR A 367 -14.55 12.37 -6.42
C TYR A 367 -13.05 12.55 -6.16
N PRO A 368 -12.64 13.62 -5.45
CA PRO A 368 -11.25 13.76 -5.08
C PRO A 368 -10.83 12.64 -4.13
N PHE A 369 -9.58 12.19 -4.28
CA PHE A 369 -9.04 11.19 -3.37
C PHE A 369 -8.96 11.70 -1.92
N SER A 370 -8.67 12.99 -1.75
CA SER A 370 -8.48 13.69 -0.47
C SER A 370 -8.85 15.17 -0.66
N VAL A 371 -9.51 15.79 0.35
CA VAL A 371 -9.77 17.25 0.34
C VAL A 371 -8.53 18.09 0.65
N GLY A 372 -7.39 17.48 1.01
CA GLY A 372 -6.20 18.22 1.43
C GLY A 372 -5.64 19.18 0.38
N ARG A 373 -5.86 18.92 -0.92
CA ARG A 373 -5.47 19.86 -2.00
C ARG A 373 -6.22 21.18 -1.89
N GLU A 374 -7.53 21.10 -1.73
CA GLU A 374 -8.41 22.28 -1.68
C GLU A 374 -8.16 23.07 -0.40
N THR A 375 -7.95 22.36 0.73
CA THR A 375 -7.54 22.97 1.99
C THR A 375 -6.24 23.75 1.85
N ALA A 376 -5.21 23.17 1.22
CA ALA A 376 -3.93 23.85 1.03
C ALA A 376 -4.03 25.03 0.05
N GLN A 377 -4.82 24.90 -1.03
CA GLN A 377 -5.09 26.00 -1.95
C GLN A 377 -5.77 27.17 -1.26
N TYR A 378 -6.76 26.92 -0.41
CA TYR A 378 -7.41 27.97 0.38
C TYR A 378 -6.41 28.69 1.30
N ILE A 379 -5.52 27.95 1.96
CA ILE A 379 -4.47 28.55 2.81
C ILE A 379 -3.58 29.49 1.98
N GLN A 380 -3.15 29.07 0.79
CA GLN A 380 -2.32 29.90 -0.10
C GLN A 380 -3.07 31.11 -0.67
N GLU A 381 -4.31 30.92 -1.13
CA GLU A 381 -5.12 31.98 -1.75
C GLU A 381 -5.56 33.07 -0.76
N ASN A 382 -5.54 32.79 0.54
CA ASN A 382 -5.87 33.74 1.60
C ASN A 382 -4.62 34.24 2.34
N ASP A 383 -3.42 34.00 1.78
CA ASP A 383 -2.13 34.37 2.37
C ASP A 383 -1.99 33.88 3.83
N LEU A 384 -2.44 32.67 4.16
CA LEU A 384 -2.38 32.10 5.52
C LEU A 384 -1.16 31.19 5.72
N ASP A 385 -0.40 30.93 4.67
CA ASP A 385 0.76 30.03 4.67
C ASP A 385 1.99 30.58 5.40
N HIS A 386 2.04 31.90 5.64
CA HIS A 386 3.07 32.54 6.46
C HIS A 386 2.87 32.37 7.97
N LEU A 387 1.67 31.95 8.41
CA LEU A 387 1.37 31.69 9.82
C LEU A 387 1.96 30.35 10.26
N ILE A 388 2.08 30.16 11.58
CA ILE A 388 2.41 28.83 12.11
C ILE A 388 1.22 27.91 11.90
N ILE A 389 1.43 26.88 11.08
CA ILE A 389 0.42 25.88 10.78
C ILE A 389 0.60 24.70 11.73
N VAL A 390 -0.44 24.39 12.48
CA VAL A 390 -0.54 23.25 13.38
C VAL A 390 -1.45 22.21 12.75
N GLY A 391 -0.91 21.02 12.45
CA GLY A 391 -1.67 19.90 11.91
C GLY A 391 -1.80 18.79 12.94
N GLN A 392 -3.01 18.42 13.36
CA GLN A 392 -3.23 17.28 14.27
C GLN A 392 -3.68 16.05 13.49
N LYS A 393 -3.29 14.88 14.01
CA LYS A 393 -3.23 13.58 13.34
C LYS A 393 -2.28 13.65 12.15
N ASP A 394 -1.00 13.66 12.48
CA ASP A 394 0.14 13.73 11.56
C ASP A 394 -0.06 12.92 10.27
N THR A 395 -0.62 11.71 10.33
CA THR A 395 -0.93 10.88 9.15
C THR A 395 -1.81 11.57 8.10
N GLN A 396 -2.88 12.26 8.48
CA GLN A 396 -3.74 12.97 7.53
C GLN A 396 -3.25 14.40 7.29
N ALA A 397 -2.74 15.06 8.33
CA ALA A 397 -2.28 16.45 8.26
C ALA A 397 -1.05 16.61 7.35
N ALA A 398 -0.21 15.59 7.17
CA ALA A 398 0.94 15.61 6.27
C ALA A 398 0.60 15.92 4.81
N VAL A 399 -0.64 15.67 4.37
CA VAL A 399 -1.10 16.08 3.03
C VAL A 399 -1.01 17.60 2.85
N ILE A 400 -1.28 18.36 3.91
CA ILE A 400 -1.22 19.82 3.90
C ILE A 400 0.22 20.29 3.73
N SER A 401 1.16 19.75 4.52
CA SER A 401 2.60 20.02 4.34
C SER A 401 3.07 19.66 2.93
N GLY A 402 2.58 18.54 2.39
CA GLY A 402 2.86 18.07 1.03
C GLY A 402 2.51 19.07 -0.05
N TYR A 403 1.30 19.64 -0.01
CA TYR A 403 0.85 20.64 -0.98
C TYR A 403 1.44 22.04 -0.75
N LEU A 404 1.61 22.46 0.51
CA LEU A 404 2.19 23.77 0.82
C LEU A 404 3.69 23.83 0.57
N GLY A 405 4.39 22.68 0.59
CA GLY A 405 5.83 22.63 0.37
C GLY A 405 6.66 23.07 1.58
N GLN A 406 6.04 23.20 2.75
CA GLN A 406 6.70 23.63 3.99
C GLN A 406 6.38 22.70 5.15
N GLN A 407 7.21 22.71 6.19
CA GLN A 407 6.97 21.96 7.41
C GLN A 407 5.83 22.59 8.21
N ILE A 408 5.05 21.76 8.91
CA ILE A 408 3.99 22.18 9.83
C ILE A 408 4.26 21.61 11.22
N TYR A 409 3.73 22.23 12.25
CA TYR A 409 3.90 21.76 13.62
C TYR A 409 2.93 20.60 13.90
N TYR A 410 3.48 19.46 14.33
CA TYR A 410 2.69 18.30 14.75
C TYR A 410 2.61 18.24 16.28
N PRO A 411 1.45 18.53 16.90
CA PRO A 411 1.29 18.51 18.36
C PRO A 411 1.70 17.18 18.98
N GLU A 412 1.44 16.07 18.29
CA GLU A 412 1.80 14.72 18.70
C GLU A 412 3.29 14.64 19.01
N ARG A 413 4.13 15.10 18.09
CA ARG A 413 5.59 15.04 18.18
C ARG A 413 6.18 16.20 18.99
N GLY A 414 5.52 17.36 18.98
CA GLY A 414 6.02 18.59 19.60
C GLY A 414 7.14 19.26 18.77
N GLU A 415 7.15 19.03 17.46
CA GLU A 415 8.15 19.57 16.54
C GLU A 415 7.53 19.86 15.17
N PHE A 416 8.25 20.67 14.38
CA PHE A 416 7.94 20.89 12.98
C PHE A 416 8.37 19.68 12.14
N GLY A 417 7.54 19.27 11.19
CA GLY A 417 7.87 18.21 10.26
C GLY A 417 7.02 18.27 9.01
N SER A 418 7.33 17.41 8.04
CA SER A 418 6.58 17.30 6.80
C SER A 418 5.90 15.94 6.63
N PHE A 419 6.55 14.86 7.06
CA PHE A 419 6.04 13.50 7.03
C PHE A 419 5.65 13.00 8.43
N TRP A 420 4.82 11.96 8.50
CA TRP A 420 4.43 11.35 9.79
C TRP A 420 5.40 10.25 10.21
N THR A 421 5.38 9.92 11.51
CA THR A 421 6.19 8.86 12.11
C THR A 421 5.32 7.96 12.98
N VAL A 422 5.58 6.65 12.97
CA VAL A 422 4.79 5.72 13.77
C VAL A 422 5.27 5.75 15.22
N GLN A 423 4.75 6.68 16.02
CA GLN A 423 4.61 6.60 17.50
C GLN A 423 4.50 8.00 18.09
N THR A 424 3.28 8.55 18.14
CA THR A 424 2.99 9.41 19.28
C THR A 424 1.56 9.19 19.74
N LYS A 425 1.39 8.91 21.04
CA LYS A 425 0.08 8.96 21.67
C LYS A 425 -0.49 10.34 21.36
N MET A 426 -1.75 10.40 20.89
CA MET A 426 -2.43 11.67 20.66
C MET A 426 -2.28 12.52 21.92
N LYS A 427 -1.48 13.58 21.80
CA LYS A 427 -1.44 14.64 22.80
C LYS A 427 -2.71 15.45 22.62
N ASP A 428 -3.31 15.85 23.74
CA ASP A 428 -4.47 16.74 23.70
C ASP A 428 -4.09 18.01 22.92
N ILE A 429 -4.95 18.44 22.01
CA ILE A 429 -4.68 19.62 21.17
C ILE A 429 -4.39 20.86 22.04
N LYS A 430 -4.93 20.88 23.27
CA LYS A 430 -4.64 21.89 24.30
C LYS A 430 -3.15 22.09 24.62
N MET A 431 -2.31 21.09 24.38
CA MET A 431 -0.87 21.18 24.65
C MET A 431 -0.16 22.24 23.79
N ILE A 432 -0.78 22.69 22.69
CA ILE A 432 -0.23 23.79 21.88
C ILE A 432 -0.49 25.18 22.48
N ALA A 433 -1.18 25.29 23.62
CA ALA A 433 -1.44 26.58 24.25
C ALA A 433 -0.14 27.37 24.51
N GLY A 434 0.93 26.69 24.93
CA GLY A 434 2.25 27.32 25.06
C GLY A 434 2.77 27.84 23.73
N LEU A 435 2.67 27.04 22.66
CA LEU A 435 3.08 27.45 21.32
C LEU A 435 2.31 28.70 20.85
N ILE A 436 1.01 28.78 21.14
CA ILE A 436 0.20 29.95 20.77
C ILE A 436 0.68 31.20 21.51
N ARG A 437 0.99 31.10 22.80
CA ARG A 437 1.49 32.25 23.61
C ARG A 437 2.89 32.69 23.21
N ASP A 438 3.74 31.74 22.83
CA ASP A 438 5.12 32.03 22.43
C ASP A 438 5.20 32.76 21.07
N HIS A 439 4.08 32.88 20.34
CA HIS A 439 4.03 33.51 19.04
C HIS A 439 3.01 34.67 19.03
N PRO A 440 3.46 35.92 18.84
CA PRO A 440 2.59 37.09 18.89
C PRO A 440 1.62 37.18 17.70
N ASN A 441 1.84 36.40 16.64
CA ASN A 441 0.99 36.32 15.47
C ASN A 441 -0.01 35.17 15.59
N ASP A 442 -1.11 35.27 14.85
CA ASP A 442 -2.13 34.23 14.77
C ASP A 442 -1.54 32.85 14.41
N THR A 443 -2.02 31.81 15.08
CA THR A 443 -1.65 30.40 14.79
C THR A 443 -2.78 29.74 14.01
N LEU A 444 -2.46 29.11 12.88
CA LEU A 444 -3.43 28.41 12.04
C LEU A 444 -3.54 26.94 12.46
N LEU A 445 -4.73 26.51 12.90
CA LEU A 445 -5.01 25.11 13.21
C LEU A 445 -5.70 24.44 12.02
N VAL A 446 -5.12 23.34 11.54
CA VAL A 446 -5.68 22.53 10.45
C VAL A 446 -5.98 21.13 10.99
N LEU A 447 -7.26 20.85 11.22
CA LEU A 447 -7.73 19.65 11.92
C LEU A 447 -8.61 18.79 11.01
N THR A 448 -8.52 17.46 11.12
CA THR A 448 -9.42 16.56 10.36
C THR A 448 -10.75 16.28 11.07
N TYR A 449 -11.08 17.08 12.07
CA TYR A 449 -12.27 16.90 12.91
C TYR A 449 -12.71 18.25 13.46
N LYS A 450 -14.01 18.37 13.74
CA LYS A 450 -14.58 19.59 14.31
C LYS A 450 -14.23 19.70 15.80
N LEU A 451 -13.76 20.87 16.25
CA LEU A 451 -13.61 21.15 17.68
C LEU A 451 -14.97 21.11 18.37
N LYS A 452 -15.08 20.37 19.50
CA LYS A 452 -16.35 20.16 20.20
C LYS A 452 -16.85 21.39 20.96
N SER A 453 -15.95 22.28 21.39
CA SER A 453 -16.26 23.55 22.07
C SER A 453 -15.03 24.46 22.10
N ASP A 454 -15.25 25.77 22.14
CA ASP A 454 -14.19 26.78 22.36
C ASP A 454 -13.50 26.60 23.72
N SER A 455 -14.21 26.03 24.70
CA SER A 455 -13.68 25.65 26.04
C SER A 455 -12.67 24.49 26.03
N VAL A 456 -12.30 23.98 24.85
CA VAL A 456 -11.15 23.09 24.74
C VAL A 456 -9.91 23.85 25.21
N PHE A 457 -9.73 25.12 24.80
CA PHE A 457 -8.54 25.87 25.16
C PHE A 457 -8.71 26.70 26.44
N PRO A 458 -7.61 27.08 27.10
CA PRO A 458 -7.63 28.06 28.18
C PRO A 458 -8.38 29.35 27.78
N PRO A 459 -9.04 30.05 28.71
CA PRO A 459 -9.90 31.20 28.41
C PRO A 459 -9.14 32.41 27.84
N ASP A 460 -7.81 32.45 28.00
CA ASP A 460 -6.88 33.41 27.41
C ASP A 460 -6.59 33.14 25.93
N ILE A 461 -7.08 32.04 25.34
CA ILE A 461 -6.89 31.72 23.93
C ILE A 461 -8.23 31.77 23.21
N ASN A 462 -8.35 32.69 22.25
CA ASN A 462 -9.50 32.75 21.36
C ASN A 462 -9.30 31.84 20.15
N ILE A 463 -10.33 31.08 19.78
CA ILE A 463 -10.34 30.24 18.59
C ILE A 463 -11.52 30.62 17.71
N THR A 464 -11.23 30.88 16.44
CA THR A 464 -12.23 31.27 15.45
C THR A 464 -12.16 30.33 14.26
N GLU A 465 -13.30 29.73 13.88
CA GLU A 465 -13.37 28.91 12.67
C GLU A 465 -13.35 29.82 11.44
N LEU A 466 -12.38 29.62 10.55
CA LEU A 466 -12.30 30.34 9.28
C LEU A 466 -13.09 29.64 8.19
N LYS A 467 -12.88 28.32 8.07
CA LYS A 467 -13.43 27.52 6.98
C LYS A 467 -13.42 26.05 7.36
N HIS A 468 -14.37 25.30 6.82
CA HIS A 468 -14.29 23.85 6.77
C HIS A 468 -14.52 23.34 5.35
N PHE A 469 -13.84 22.26 5.03
CA PHE A 469 -13.96 21.50 3.80
C PHE A 469 -14.52 20.14 4.18
N VAL A 470 -15.71 19.82 3.67
CA VAL A 470 -16.32 18.50 3.83
C VAL A 470 -16.82 18.09 2.46
N LYS A 471 -16.18 17.08 1.87
CA LYS A 471 -16.59 16.53 0.57
C LYS A 471 -16.56 15.01 0.62
N PRO A 472 -17.42 14.34 -0.18
CA PRO A 472 -17.25 12.92 -0.44
C PRO A 472 -15.89 12.69 -1.12
N THR A 473 -15.03 11.91 -0.48
CA THR A 473 -13.70 11.52 -0.98
C THR A 473 -13.61 10.01 -1.11
N ILE A 474 -12.63 9.55 -1.89
CA ILE A 474 -12.32 8.11 -2.00
C ILE A 474 -11.65 7.59 -0.73
N GLU A 475 -10.69 8.34 -0.17
CA GLU A 475 -10.16 8.06 1.16
C GLU A 475 -11.06 8.74 2.21
N THR A 476 -11.87 7.93 2.90
CA THR A 476 -12.88 8.39 3.85
C THR A 476 -12.28 9.11 5.06
N TYR A 477 -11.07 8.77 5.46
CA TYR A 477 -10.36 9.45 6.55
C TYR A 477 -9.87 10.85 6.20
N GLU A 478 -9.87 11.22 4.92
CA GLU A 478 -9.46 12.53 4.40
C GLU A 478 -10.62 13.26 3.71
N SER A 479 -11.84 13.03 4.20
CA SER A 479 -13.09 13.65 3.74
C SER A 479 -13.38 15.01 4.35
N SER A 480 -12.67 15.37 5.43
CA SER A 480 -12.86 16.66 6.08
C SER A 480 -11.59 17.30 6.63
N PHE A 481 -11.50 18.62 6.47
CA PHE A 481 -10.53 19.50 7.12
C PHE A 481 -11.25 20.75 7.66
N TYR A 482 -10.88 21.16 8.87
CA TYR A 482 -11.38 22.33 9.55
C TYR A 482 -10.19 23.26 9.82
N ILE A 483 -10.36 24.53 9.49
CA ILE A 483 -9.34 25.56 9.62
C ILE A 483 -9.80 26.56 10.68
N TYR A 484 -8.97 26.76 11.68
CA TYR A 484 -9.19 27.72 12.75
C TYR A 484 -8.02 28.68 12.87
N ILE A 485 -8.28 29.92 13.29
CA ILE A 485 -7.27 30.82 13.84
C ILE A 485 -7.33 30.73 15.36
N ALA A 486 -6.17 30.56 15.98
CA ALA A 486 -5.97 30.63 17.41
C ALA A 486 -5.05 31.79 17.76
N ARG A 487 -5.44 32.60 18.74
CA ARG A 487 -4.67 33.76 19.23
C ARG A 487 -4.80 33.93 20.73
N GLU A 488 -3.75 34.44 21.36
CA GLU A 488 -3.83 34.90 22.74
C GLU A 488 -4.67 36.18 22.83
N ILE A 489 -5.52 36.26 23.84
CA ILE A 489 -6.27 37.46 24.21
C ILE A 489 -5.42 38.20 25.22
N GLU A 490 -4.86 39.34 24.82
CA GLU A 490 -4.23 40.23 25.80
C GLU A 490 -5.29 40.68 26.81
N PRO A 491 -5.04 40.57 28.13
CA PRO A 491 -5.96 41.10 29.12
C PRO A 491 -6.06 42.61 28.94
N ASN A 492 -7.29 43.12 28.73
CA ASN A 492 -7.57 44.56 28.67
C ASN A 492 -6.91 45.27 29.87
N LEU A 493 -5.81 46.00 29.61
CA LEU A 493 -5.13 46.84 30.59
C LEU A 493 -5.93 48.11 30.95
N ASP A 494 -7.08 48.36 30.30
CA ASP A 494 -7.84 49.61 30.43
C ASP A 494 -8.85 49.65 31.59
N ASN A 495 -9.00 48.58 32.39
CA ASN A 495 -9.94 48.57 33.52
C ASN A 495 -9.30 48.81 34.91
N GLN A 496 -8.05 49.30 34.98
CA GLN A 496 -7.41 49.65 36.26
C GLN A 496 -7.30 51.15 36.54
N ASN A 497 -7.83 52.04 35.68
CA ASN A 497 -7.76 53.50 35.88
C ASN A 497 -9.09 54.16 36.26
N SER A 498 -10.10 53.40 36.72
CA SER A 498 -11.38 53.97 37.18
C SER A 498 -11.57 54.00 38.71
N ASP A 499 -10.52 53.74 39.49
CA ASP A 499 -10.52 53.92 40.95
C ASP A 499 -9.22 54.61 41.39
N GLN A 500 -9.06 55.90 41.06
CA GLN A 500 -8.21 56.85 41.80
C GLN A 500 -8.86 58.22 41.88
#